data_AF-A0A950ZXB1-F1
#
_entry.id   AF-A0A950ZXB1-F1
#
_cell.length_a   1.000
_cell.length_b   1.000
_cell.length_c   1.000
_cell.angle_alpha   90.00
_cell.angle_beta   90.00
_cell.angle_gamma   90.00
#
_symmetry.space_group_name_H-M   'P 1'
#
loop_
_entity.id
_entity.type
_entity.pdbx_description
1 polymer ?
#
loop_
_entity_poly.entity_id
_entity_poly.type
_entity_poly.pdbx_seq_one_letter_code
_entity_poly.pdbx_strand_id
1 'polypeptide(L)' 'GTFKSADELQQLYGSKGVTADKDVVAYCRIGERSSHTWFVLKELLGFRNVKNYDGSWTEYGSVVGVPIENPAREREPTAV' A
#
# COMPACT_ATOMS: atom_id res chain seq x y z
N GLY A 1 -12.39 3.50 16.32
CA GLY A 1 -11.93 4.80 15.81
C GLY A 1 -12.84 5.25 14.69
N THR A 2 -12.72 6.50 14.25
CA THR A 2 -13.46 7.06 13.10
C THR A 2 -12.50 7.41 11.98
N PHE A 3 -13.01 7.57 10.75
CA PHE A 3 -12.20 8.13 9.67
C PHE A 3 -11.83 9.58 9.98
N LYS A 4 -10.65 9.98 9.48
CA LYS A 4 -10.25 11.38 9.41
C LYS A 4 -11.11 12.13 8.39
N SER A 5 -11.03 13.45 8.39
CA SER A 5 -11.67 14.27 7.36
C SER A 5 -11.11 13.95 5.96
N ALA A 6 -11.90 14.20 4.92
CA ALA A 6 -11.46 13.98 3.54
C ALA A 6 -10.18 14.76 3.22
N ASP A 7 -10.05 16.00 3.69
CA ASP A 7 -8.88 16.84 3.46
C ASP A 7 -7.61 16.28 4.12
N GLU A 8 -7.71 15.85 5.39
CA GLU A 8 -6.59 15.19 6.08
C GLU A 8 -6.16 13.90 5.35
N LEU A 9 -7.13 13.13 4.84
CA LEU A 9 -6.85 11.90 4.11
C LEU A 9 -6.18 12.21 2.76
N GLN A 10 -6.69 13.18 2.00
CA GLN A 10 -6.08 13.63 0.75
C GLN A 10 -4.64 14.10 0.97
N GLN A 11 -4.39 14.87 2.02
CA GLN A 11 -3.05 15.32 2.37
C GLN A 11 -2.14 14.16 2.77
N LEU A 12 -2.64 13.23 3.58
CA LEU A 12 -1.88 12.06 4.04
C LEU A 12 -1.38 11.23 2.85
N TYR A 13 -2.27 10.84 1.94
CA TYR A 13 -1.93 10.04 0.76
C TYR A 13 -1.17 10.85 -0.28
N GLY A 14 -1.60 12.09 -0.55
CA GLY A 14 -0.98 12.99 -1.52
C GLY A 14 0.48 13.33 -1.16
N SER A 15 0.81 13.46 0.13
CA SER A 15 2.19 13.68 0.60
C SER A 15 3.15 12.54 0.25
N LYS A 16 2.62 11.35 -0.08
CA LYS A 16 3.35 10.16 -0.53
C LYS A 16 3.21 9.93 -2.04
N GLY A 17 2.66 10.90 -2.77
CA GLY A 17 2.46 10.81 -4.22
C GLY A 17 1.30 9.91 -4.66
N VAL A 18 0.41 9.52 -3.75
CA VAL A 18 -0.81 8.77 -4.06
C VAL A 18 -1.92 9.76 -4.39
N THR A 19 -2.20 9.92 -5.68
CA THR A 19 -3.10 10.94 -6.25
C THR A 19 -4.17 10.30 -7.14
N ALA A 20 -5.30 11.00 -7.34
CA ALA A 20 -6.49 10.45 -7.99
C ALA A 20 -6.32 10.17 -9.50
N ASP A 21 -5.29 10.73 -10.12
CA ASP A 21 -4.90 10.52 -11.52
C ASP A 21 -4.09 9.25 -11.76
N LYS A 22 -3.69 8.53 -10.70
CA LYS A 22 -2.87 7.31 -10.78
C LYS A 22 -3.67 6.04 -10.56
N ASP A 23 -3.17 4.96 -11.13
CA ASP A 23 -3.59 3.62 -10.77
C ASP A 23 -2.92 3.22 -9.45
N VAL A 24 -3.74 2.84 -8.47
CA VAL A 24 -3.27 2.50 -7.12
C VAL A 24 -3.60 1.04 -6.81
N VAL A 25 -2.59 0.29 -6.36
CA VAL A 25 -2.75 -1.08 -5.86
C VAL A 25 -2.41 -1.10 -4.37
N ALA A 26 -3.40 -1.34 -3.53
CA ALA A 26 -3.20 -1.52 -2.09
C ALA A 26 -2.90 -2.98 -1.78
N TYR A 27 -1.90 -3.24 -0.93
CA TYR A 27 -1.53 -4.58 -0.48
C TYR A 27 -1.07 -4.58 0.99
N CYS A 28 -1.12 -5.73 1.63
CA CYS A 28 -0.56 -5.92 2.97
C CYS A 28 0.05 -7.33 3.09
N ARG A 29 -0.41 -8.15 4.05
CA ARG A 29 -0.02 -9.56 4.17
C ARG A 29 -1.01 -10.50 3.47
N ILE A 30 -2.32 -10.28 3.66
CA ILE A 30 -3.42 -11.13 3.17
C ILE A 30 -4.66 -10.30 2.77
N GLY A 31 -4.47 -9.09 2.24
CA GLY A 31 -5.58 -8.24 1.76
C GLY A 31 -6.45 -7.54 2.81
N GLU A 32 -6.47 -8.00 4.07
CA GLU A 32 -7.40 -7.50 5.09
C GLU A 32 -7.15 -6.03 5.47
N ARG A 33 -5.89 -5.65 5.77
CA ARG A 33 -5.54 -4.28 6.15
C ARG A 33 -5.56 -3.35 4.95
N SER A 34 -5.23 -3.86 3.78
CA SER A 34 -5.25 -3.09 2.54
C SER A 34 -6.66 -2.81 2.04
N SER A 35 -7.66 -3.64 2.40
CA SER A 35 -9.08 -3.35 2.14
C SER A 35 -9.53 -2.04 2.77
N HIS A 36 -9.03 -1.71 3.97
CA HIS A 36 -9.32 -0.45 4.64
C HIS A 36 -8.78 0.75 3.84
N THR A 37 -7.52 0.70 3.41
CA THR A 37 -6.93 1.75 2.56
C THR A 37 -7.63 1.85 1.21
N TRP A 38 -7.97 0.71 0.60
CA TRP A 38 -8.74 0.67 -0.64
C TRP A 38 -10.09 1.39 -0.47
N PHE A 39 -10.84 1.10 0.59
CA PHE A 39 -12.12 1.74 0.88
C PHE A 39 -11.97 3.24 1.05
N VAL A 40 -10.95 3.70 1.79
CA VAL A 40 -10.70 5.13 1.97
C VAL A 40 -10.44 5.82 0.62
N LEU A 41 -9.52 5.29 -0.19
CA LEU A 41 -9.16 5.91 -1.47
C LEU A 41 -10.33 5.87 -2.46
N LYS A 42 -11.01 4.73 -2.55
CA LYS A 42 -12.10 4.49 -3.52
C LYS A 42 -13.39 5.19 -3.12
N GLU A 43 -13.90 4.88 -1.92
CA GLU A 43 -15.25 5.25 -1.50
C GLU A 43 -15.29 6.63 -0.84
N LEU A 44 -14.26 6.99 -0.05
CA LEU A 44 -14.27 8.28 0.66
C LEU A 44 -13.64 9.41 -0.16
N LEU A 45 -12.59 9.11 -0.93
CA LEU A 45 -11.88 10.12 -1.74
C LEU A 45 -12.22 10.07 -3.23
N GLY A 46 -13.02 9.09 -3.68
CA GLY A 46 -13.51 9.03 -5.05
C GLY A 46 -12.47 8.67 -6.11
N PHE A 47 -11.34 8.05 -5.72
CA PHE A 47 -10.33 7.63 -6.68
C PHE A 47 -10.93 6.56 -7.60
N ARG A 48 -10.78 6.72 -8.92
CA ARG A 48 -11.43 5.83 -9.88
C ARG A 48 -10.69 4.50 -10.04
N ASN A 49 -9.37 4.51 -9.98
CA ASN A 49 -8.54 3.34 -10.31
C ASN A 49 -7.78 2.81 -9.10
N VAL A 50 -8.52 2.24 -8.14
CA VAL A 50 -7.93 1.62 -6.93
C VAL A 50 -8.29 0.14 -6.89
N LYS A 51 -7.29 -0.73 -6.75
CA LYS A 51 -7.45 -2.19 -6.59
C LYS A 51 -6.89 -2.63 -5.24
N ASN A 52 -7.54 -3.59 -4.60
CA ASN A 52 -6.96 -4.32 -3.46
C ASN A 52 -6.37 -5.63 -3.97
N TYR A 53 -5.08 -5.86 -3.77
CA TYR A 53 -4.43 -7.12 -4.09
C TYR A 53 -4.56 -8.07 -2.89
N ASP A 54 -5.49 -9.01 -2.98
CA ASP A 54 -5.88 -9.91 -1.88
C ASP A 54 -4.77 -10.91 -1.52
N GLY A 55 -4.08 -11.48 -2.52
CA GLY A 55 -2.94 -12.37 -2.30
C GLY A 55 -1.79 -11.70 -1.55
N SER A 56 -1.58 -10.40 -1.79
CA SER A 56 -0.69 -9.55 -0.98
C SER A 56 0.72 -10.17 -0.83
N TRP A 57 1.42 -9.90 0.27
CA TRP A 57 2.76 -10.44 0.49
C TRP A 57 2.80 -11.97 0.66
N THR A 58 1.73 -12.58 1.17
CA THR A 58 1.69 -14.05 1.34
C THR A 58 1.78 -14.74 -0.02
N GLU A 59 1.09 -14.22 -1.03
CA GLU A 59 1.22 -14.70 -2.40
C GLU A 59 2.54 -14.24 -3.03
N TYR A 60 2.78 -12.93 -3.13
CA TYR A 60 3.93 -12.39 -3.87
C TYR A 60 5.27 -12.91 -3.33
N GLY A 61 5.42 -12.98 -2.01
CA GLY A 61 6.62 -13.48 -1.35
C GLY A 61 6.84 -15.00 -1.50
N SER A 62 5.84 -15.74 -1.99
CA SER A 62 5.95 -17.18 -2.30
C SER A 62 6.27 -17.47 -3.77
N VAL A 63 6.14 -16.47 -4.66
CA VAL A 63 6.45 -16.63 -6.09
C VAL A 63 7.96 -16.64 -6.30
N VAL A 64 8.46 -17.61 -7.05
CA VAL A 64 9.88 -17.71 -7.40
C VAL A 64 10.22 -16.71 -8.51
N GLY A 65 11.34 -15.99 -8.34
CA GLY A 65 11.91 -15.14 -9.39
C GLY A 65 11.27 -13.77 -9.55
N VAL A 66 10.38 -13.35 -8.65
CA VAL A 66 9.84 -11.98 -8.63
C VAL A 66 10.83 -10.99 -8.00
N PRO A 67 10.86 -9.73 -8.45
CA PRO A 67 11.74 -8.72 -7.86
C PRO A 67 11.28 -8.39 -6.43
N ILE A 68 12.23 -8.35 -5.50
CA ILE A 68 12.02 -8.01 -4.08
C ILE A 68 13.14 -7.07 -3.65
N GLU A 69 12.78 -5.91 -3.13
CA GLU A 69 13.70 -5.02 -2.42
C GLU A 69 13.84 -5.51 -0.97
N ASN A 70 15.08 -5.64 -0.46
CA ASN A 70 15.33 -6.05 0.92
C ASN A 70 16.43 -5.19 1.55
N PRO A 71 16.05 -4.09 2.22
CA PRO A 71 16.99 -3.17 2.85
C PRO A 71 17.86 -3.82 3.94
N ALA A 72 17.41 -4.95 4.53
CA ALA A 72 18.20 -5.65 5.54
C ALA A 72 19.39 -6.43 4.95
N ARG A 73 19.33 -6.77 3.65
CA ARG A 73 20.45 -7.39 2.92
C ARG A 73 21.46 -6.37 2.40
N GLU A 74 21.09 -5.10 2.37
CA GLU A 74 21.92 -3.99 1.90
C GLU A 74 22.68 -3.29 3.03
N ARG A 75 22.37 -3.62 4.30
CA ARG A 75 23.14 -3.15 5.45
C ARG A 75 24.42 -3.97 5.56
N GLU A 76 25.57 -3.30 5.40
CA GLU A 76 26.88 -3.83 5.77
C GLU A 76 26.79 -4.49 7.17
N PRO A 77 27.40 -5.67 7.38
CA PRO A 77 27.44 -6.26 8.71
C PRO A 77 28.12 -5.26 9.64
N THR A 78 27.42 -4.80 10.68
CA THR A 78 28.06 -4.04 11.74
C THR A 78 29.20 -4.91 12.28
N ALA A 79 30.45 -4.49 12.04
CA ALA A 79 31.62 -5.16 12.59
C ALA A 79 31.43 -5.25 14.11
N VAL A 80 31.37 -6.49 14.61
CA VAL A 80 31.36 -6.81 16.04
C VAL A 80 32.75 -6.60 16.61
#